data_AF-A0A0F3PFF0-F1
#
_entry.id   AF-A0A0F3PFF0-F1
#
_cell.length_a   1.000
_cell.length_b   1.000
_cell.length_c   1.000
_cell.angle_alpha   90.00
_cell.angle_beta   90.00
_cell.angle_gamma   90.00
#
_symmetry.space_group_name_H-M   'P 1'
#
loop_
_entity.id
_entity.type
_entity.pdbx_description
1 polymer ?
#
loop_
_entity_poly.entity_id
_entity_poly.type
_entity_poly.pdbx_seq_one_letter_code
_entity_poly.pdbx_strand_id
1 'polypeptide(L)'
;MGITFNISYTPNAEKDCFNPSFPIIHIKTDAKYNAWLHIIRADCSDKELQEFIDGDIKLNYPFYTLEQDFYDSPLWYYTLFSKPLSYWIGHVYAIKIDHERKTIKVIDGIKLGFKLSYFPIKPQMILPSPLSLEDWQEDWTIFKEELKGYTTN
;
A
#
# COMPACT_ATOMS: atom_id res chain seq x y z
N MET A 1 -19.84 5.98 -10.88
CA MET A 1 -20.19 5.04 -9.80
C MET A 1 -18.89 4.39 -9.36
N GLY A 2 -18.43 4.69 -8.15
CA GLY A 2 -17.17 4.17 -7.62
C GLY A 2 -17.25 2.66 -7.38
N ILE A 3 -16.10 2.00 -7.37
CA ILE A 3 -16.02 0.57 -7.15
C ILE A 3 -16.09 0.30 -5.64
N THR A 4 -16.71 -0.83 -5.27
CA THR A 4 -16.73 -1.25 -3.87
C THR A 4 -15.51 -2.10 -3.57
N PHE A 5 -14.69 -1.64 -2.63
CA PHE A 5 -13.64 -2.45 -2.01
C PHE A 5 -14.17 -3.07 -0.71
N ASN A 6 -14.06 -4.39 -0.62
CA ASN A 6 -14.28 -5.13 0.62
C ASN A 6 -12.94 -5.18 1.37
N ILE A 7 -12.82 -4.35 2.39
CA ILE A 7 -11.59 -4.22 3.18
C ILE A 7 -11.77 -4.98 4.49
N SER A 8 -11.01 -6.06 4.64
CA SER A 8 -10.88 -6.78 5.91
C SER A 8 -9.64 -6.30 6.63
N TYR A 9 -9.79 -5.98 7.91
CA TYR A 9 -8.75 -5.35 8.72
C TYR A 9 -8.66 -6.05 10.08
N THR A 10 -7.45 -6.48 10.42
CA THR A 10 -7.14 -7.06 11.73
C THR A 10 -6.17 -6.13 12.46
N PRO A 11 -6.63 -5.36 13.47
CA PRO A 11 -5.80 -4.33 14.12
C PRO A 11 -4.59 -4.85 14.86
N ASN A 12 -4.71 -6.06 15.38
CA ASN A 12 -3.64 -6.77 16.05
C ASN A 12 -3.80 -8.23 15.66
N ALA A 13 -2.77 -8.79 15.05
CA ALA A 13 -2.77 -10.22 14.76
C ALA A 13 -2.58 -11.03 16.06
N GLU A 14 -2.83 -12.34 15.99
CA GLU A 14 -2.61 -13.23 17.13
C GLU A 14 -1.15 -13.21 17.58
N LYS A 15 -0.87 -13.51 18.86
CA LYS A 15 0.46 -13.33 19.47
C LYS A 15 1.58 -14.13 18.80
N ASP A 16 1.22 -15.18 18.08
CA ASP A 16 2.08 -16.08 17.33
C ASP A 16 2.34 -15.64 15.88
N CYS A 17 1.64 -14.59 15.41
CA CYS A 17 1.93 -13.97 14.12
C CYS A 17 3.27 -13.24 14.14
N PHE A 18 3.94 -13.18 12.99
CA PHE A 18 5.28 -12.58 12.86
C PHE A 18 5.33 -11.09 13.23
N ASN A 19 4.23 -10.34 13.04
CA ASN A 19 4.13 -8.95 13.48
C ASN A 19 2.77 -8.62 14.14
N PRO A 20 2.54 -9.07 15.39
CA PRO A 20 1.22 -9.07 16.00
C PRO A 20 0.69 -7.69 16.39
N SER A 21 1.60 -6.71 16.50
CA SER A 21 1.28 -5.36 16.95
C SER A 21 0.83 -4.44 15.82
N PHE A 22 1.02 -4.84 14.56
CA PHE A 22 0.69 -4.02 13.39
C PHE A 22 -0.54 -4.57 12.68
N PRO A 23 -1.27 -3.70 11.97
CA PRO A 23 -2.46 -4.11 11.28
C PRO A 23 -2.16 -5.05 10.12
N ILE A 24 -2.98 -6.09 9.99
CA ILE A 24 -3.08 -6.88 8.76
C ILE A 24 -4.24 -6.35 7.93
N ILE A 25 -3.97 -6.16 6.64
CA ILE A 25 -4.90 -5.56 5.69
C ILE A 25 -5.13 -6.54 4.56
N HIS A 26 -6.40 -6.76 4.21
CA HIS A 26 -6.80 -7.53 3.05
C HIS A 26 -7.86 -6.75 2.27
N ILE A 27 -7.59 -6.48 0.99
CA ILE A 27 -8.52 -5.76 0.12
C ILE A 27 -8.95 -6.70 -1.01
N LYS A 28 -10.27 -6.80 -1.18
CA LYS A 28 -10.90 -7.46 -2.32
C LYS A 28 -11.81 -6.51 -3.06
N THR A 29 -12.07 -6.80 -4.33
CA THR A 29 -13.17 -6.18 -5.07
C THR A 29 -13.69 -7.16 -6.11
N ASP A 30 -14.98 -7.04 -6.44
CA ASP A 30 -15.60 -7.80 -7.53
C ASP A 30 -15.32 -7.18 -8.90
N ALA A 31 -14.75 -5.96 -8.93
CA ALA A 31 -14.28 -5.36 -10.16
C ALA A 31 -13.15 -6.20 -10.77
N LYS A 32 -13.12 -6.27 -12.10
CA LYS A 32 -12.01 -6.94 -12.80
C LYS A 32 -10.75 -6.07 -12.65
N TYR A 33 -9.73 -6.60 -12.02
CA TYR A 33 -8.35 -6.10 -11.99
C TYR A 33 -7.42 -7.29 -12.24
N ASN A 34 -6.14 -7.04 -12.51
CA ASN A 34 -5.14 -8.11 -12.62
C ASN A 34 -3.85 -7.83 -11.85
N ALA A 35 -3.71 -6.65 -11.25
CA ALA A 35 -2.58 -6.33 -10.41
C ALA A 35 -2.90 -5.24 -9.41
N TRP A 36 -1.98 -5.08 -8.46
CA TRP A 36 -1.99 -4.01 -7.48
C TRP A 36 -0.68 -3.22 -7.52
N LEU A 37 -0.81 -1.90 -7.44
CA LEU A 37 0.30 -0.99 -7.17
C LEU A 37 0.18 -0.44 -5.75
N HIS A 38 1.32 -0.26 -5.08
CA HIS A 38 1.38 0.18 -3.70
C HIS A 38 2.51 1.20 -3.54
N ILE A 39 2.19 2.41 -3.05
CA ILE A 39 3.19 3.40 -2.63
C ILE A 39 3.07 3.59 -1.13
N ILE A 40 4.23 3.61 -0.47
CA ILE A 40 4.36 3.88 0.95
C ILE A 40 4.91 5.26 1.17
N ARG A 41 4.35 5.95 2.16
CA ARG A 41 4.87 7.18 2.74
C ARG A 41 5.00 7.05 4.26
N ALA A 42 6.18 7.33 4.78
CA ALA A 42 6.50 7.26 6.21
C ALA A 42 7.49 8.35 6.62
N ASP A 43 7.60 8.62 7.92
CA ASP A 43 8.56 9.58 8.50
C ASP A 43 9.72 8.92 9.24
N CYS A 44 10.13 7.72 8.80
CA CYS A 44 11.32 7.09 9.36
C CYS A 44 12.59 7.91 9.06
N SER A 45 13.64 7.66 9.84
CA SER A 45 14.91 8.37 9.68
C SER A 45 15.66 8.01 8.39
N ASP A 46 15.40 6.82 7.84
CA ASP A 46 15.96 6.38 6.57
C ASP A 46 15.17 6.99 5.41
N LYS A 47 15.84 7.74 4.54
CA LYS A 47 15.21 8.45 3.42
C LYS A 47 14.65 7.50 2.37
N GLU A 48 15.27 6.34 2.15
CA GLU A 48 14.80 5.37 1.16
C GLU A 48 13.48 4.72 1.57
N LEU A 49 13.18 4.74 2.87
CA LEU A 49 11.95 4.20 3.45
C LEU A 49 10.89 5.28 3.72
N GLN A 50 11.16 6.55 3.37
CA GLN A 50 10.20 7.65 3.53
C GLN A 50 9.15 7.68 2.41
N GLU A 51 9.54 7.36 1.17
CA GLU A 51 8.65 7.26 0.03
C GLU A 51 9.18 6.22 -0.95
N PHE A 52 8.44 5.14 -1.19
CA PHE A 52 8.85 4.09 -2.11
C PHE A 52 7.67 3.29 -2.66
N ILE A 53 7.89 2.63 -3.79
CA ILE A 53 6.95 1.64 -4.35
C ILE A 53 7.17 0.32 -3.63
N ASP A 54 6.15 -0.14 -2.94
CA ASP A 54 6.17 -1.42 -2.26
C ASP A 54 5.76 -2.51 -3.26
N GLY A 55 6.77 -3.24 -3.71
CA GLY A 55 6.68 -4.30 -4.69
C GLY A 55 7.89 -5.23 -4.54
N ASP A 56 8.00 -6.25 -5.37
CA ASP A 56 9.16 -7.12 -5.33
C ASP A 56 10.35 -6.46 -6.04
N ILE A 57 11.09 -5.64 -5.29
CA ILE A 57 12.30 -4.93 -5.74
C ILE A 57 13.38 -5.93 -6.21
N LYS A 58 13.45 -7.14 -5.62
CA LYS A 58 14.45 -8.15 -6.00
C LYS A 58 14.16 -8.74 -7.38
N LEU A 59 12.88 -8.82 -7.75
CA LEU A 59 12.44 -9.27 -9.07
C LEU A 59 12.31 -8.11 -10.07
N ASN A 60 12.69 -6.88 -9.70
CA ASN A 60 12.45 -5.66 -10.48
C ASN A 60 10.97 -5.55 -10.90
N TYR A 61 10.09 -5.87 -9.94
CA TYR A 61 8.68 -6.08 -10.17
C TYR A 61 7.87 -5.05 -9.36
N PRO A 62 7.44 -3.94 -9.98
CA PRO A 62 6.83 -2.80 -9.27
C PRO A 62 5.38 -3.06 -8.84
N PHE A 63 4.87 -4.29 -9.06
CA PHE A 63 3.53 -4.67 -8.66
C PHE A 63 3.59 -5.45 -7.36
N TYR A 64 2.72 -5.07 -6.44
CA TYR A 64 2.63 -5.70 -5.12
C TYR A 64 2.14 -7.14 -5.23
N THR A 65 1.09 -7.35 -6.03
CA THR A 65 0.53 -8.68 -6.33
C THR A 65 -0.03 -8.72 -7.75
N LEU A 66 0.02 -9.90 -8.39
CA LEU A 66 -0.65 -10.22 -9.65
C LEU A 66 -1.77 -11.23 -9.46
N GLU A 67 -2.90 -11.01 -10.14
CA GLU A 67 -4.05 -11.93 -10.24
C GLU A 67 -4.51 -12.45 -8.87
N GLN A 68 -4.25 -11.66 -7.83
CA GLN A 68 -4.45 -11.98 -6.43
C GLN A 68 -4.96 -10.75 -5.70
N ASP A 69 -5.66 -11.00 -4.60
CA ASP A 69 -6.07 -9.94 -3.68
C ASP A 69 -4.86 -9.24 -3.07
N PHE A 70 -5.05 -7.99 -2.68
CA PHE A 70 -4.04 -7.25 -1.94
C PHE A 70 -4.02 -7.72 -0.49
N TYR A 71 -2.87 -8.17 0.00
CA TYR A 71 -2.67 -8.57 1.39
C TYR A 71 -1.38 -7.97 1.92
N ASP A 72 -1.48 -7.12 2.95
CA ASP A 72 -0.32 -6.48 3.56
C ASP A 72 -0.25 -6.69 5.06
N SER A 73 0.97 -6.86 5.55
CA SER A 73 1.33 -7.02 6.95
C SER A 73 2.62 -6.22 7.20
N PRO A 74 2.53 -4.88 7.30
CA PRO A 74 3.69 -4.00 7.42
C PRO A 74 4.60 -4.45 8.56
N LEU A 75 5.87 -4.72 8.28
CA LEU A 75 6.83 -5.20 9.27
C LEU A 75 7.68 -4.04 9.81
N TRP A 76 7.40 -3.64 11.05
CA TRP A 76 8.17 -2.61 11.74
C TRP A 76 8.46 -3.02 13.18
N TYR A 77 9.68 -2.77 13.64
CA TYR A 77 10.09 -3.05 15.01
C TYR A 77 10.10 -1.77 15.84
N TYR A 78 9.44 -1.77 17.00
CA TYR A 78 9.46 -0.65 17.95
C TYR A 78 9.58 -1.14 19.40
N THR A 79 10.11 -0.27 20.25
CA THR A 79 10.21 -0.47 21.70
C THR A 79 9.65 0.75 22.43
N LEU A 80 9.58 0.70 23.76
CA LEU A 80 9.19 1.85 24.60
C LEU A 80 10.13 3.06 24.42
N PHE A 81 11.38 2.85 23.99
CA PHE A 81 12.41 3.89 23.90
C PHE A 81 12.90 4.14 22.47
N SER A 82 12.40 3.37 21.50
CA SER A 82 12.81 3.47 20.11
C SER A 82 11.61 3.27 19.22
N LYS A 83 11.32 4.28 18.41
CA LYS A 83 10.20 4.31 17.48
C LYS A 83 10.76 4.48 16.08
N PRO A 84 10.44 3.60 15.12
CA PRO A 84 10.99 3.67 13.78
C PRO A 84 10.35 4.79 12.95
N LEU A 85 9.09 5.14 13.22
CA LEU A 85 8.28 6.13 12.48
C LEU A 85 7.02 6.51 13.28
N SER A 86 6.44 7.69 13.03
CA SER A 86 5.17 8.16 13.59
C SER A 86 3.95 7.87 12.72
N TYR A 87 4.11 7.74 11.41
CA TYR A 87 3.05 7.28 10.53
C TYR A 87 3.58 6.43 9.39
N TRP A 88 2.73 5.54 8.92
CA TRP A 88 2.90 4.78 7.69
C TRP A 88 1.58 4.90 6.93
N ILE A 89 1.65 5.37 5.70
CA ILE A 89 0.50 5.59 4.82
C ILE A 89 0.75 4.84 3.52
N GLY A 90 -0.16 3.95 3.16
CA GLY A 90 -0.18 3.24 1.90
C GLY A 90 -1.23 3.81 0.97
N HIS A 91 -0.85 4.11 -0.27
CA HIS A 91 -1.77 4.31 -1.39
C HIS A 91 -1.76 3.05 -2.23
N VAL A 92 -2.92 2.38 -2.29
CA VAL A 92 -3.07 1.07 -2.91
C VAL A 92 -4.04 1.19 -4.08
N TYR A 93 -3.61 0.79 -5.27
CA TYR A 93 -4.40 0.90 -6.49
C TYR A 93 -4.67 -0.47 -7.11
N ALA A 94 -5.95 -0.80 -7.30
CA ALA A 94 -6.33 -1.91 -8.17
C ALA A 94 -6.18 -1.44 -9.62
N ILE A 95 -5.46 -2.21 -10.43
CA ILE A 95 -5.20 -1.82 -11.82
C ILE A 95 -5.47 -2.96 -12.80
N LYS A 96 -5.65 -2.58 -14.06
CA LYS A 96 -5.51 -3.47 -15.20
C LYS A 96 -4.26 -3.12 -15.99
N ILE A 97 -3.36 -4.08 -16.12
CA ILE A 97 -2.18 -3.98 -16.94
C ILE A 97 -2.39 -4.79 -18.22
N ASP A 98 -2.02 -4.20 -19.34
CA ASP A 98 -1.81 -4.89 -20.60
C ASP A 98 -0.30 -4.86 -20.89
N HIS A 99 0.37 -6.00 -20.73
CA HIS A 99 1.81 -6.11 -20.94
C HIS A 99 2.21 -6.04 -22.43
N GLU A 100 1.33 -6.44 -23.35
CA GLU A 100 1.60 -6.39 -24.79
C GLU A 100 1.56 -4.95 -25.30
N ARG A 101 0.53 -4.20 -24.89
CA ARG A 101 0.36 -2.79 -25.25
C ARG A 101 1.09 -1.83 -24.33
N LYS A 102 1.64 -2.34 -23.21
CA LYS A 102 2.26 -1.56 -22.13
C LYS A 102 1.34 -0.45 -21.63
N THR A 103 0.11 -0.80 -21.30
CA THR A 103 -0.86 0.16 -20.77
C THR A 103 -1.30 -0.23 -19.37
N ILE A 104 -1.52 0.77 -18.52
CA ILE A 104 -2.04 0.61 -17.17
C ILE A 104 -3.31 1.44 -17.05
N LYS A 105 -4.40 0.80 -16.64
CA LYS A 105 -5.65 1.47 -16.30
C LYS A 105 -5.89 1.35 -14.81
N VAL A 106 -5.97 2.48 -14.12
CA VAL A 106 -6.42 2.51 -12.74
C VAL A 106 -7.91 2.17 -12.68
N ILE A 107 -8.26 1.21 -11.84
CA ILE A 107 -9.63 0.79 -11.63
C ILE A 107 -10.24 1.64 -10.52
N ASP A 108 -9.61 1.65 -9.35
CA ASP A 108 -9.92 2.51 -8.21
C ASP A 108 -8.75 2.41 -7.19
N GLY A 109 -8.72 3.28 -6.18
CA GLY A 109 -7.64 3.33 -5.19
C GLY A 109 -8.13 3.55 -3.76
N ILE A 110 -7.37 3.03 -2.80
CA ILE A 110 -7.62 3.18 -1.36
C ILE A 110 -6.36 3.71 -0.67
N LYS A 111 -6.55 4.73 0.14
CA LYS A 111 -5.58 5.16 1.15
C LYS A 111 -5.83 4.40 2.44
N LEU A 112 -4.77 3.93 3.06
CA LEU A 112 -4.80 3.20 4.32
C LEU A 112 -3.50 3.41 5.11
N GLY A 113 -3.44 2.87 6.33
CA GLY A 113 -2.21 2.84 7.11
C GLY A 113 -2.43 2.94 8.60
N PHE A 114 -1.44 3.45 9.31
CA PHE A 114 -1.49 3.60 10.76
C PHE A 114 -0.62 4.75 11.27
N LYS A 115 -0.93 5.17 12.50
CA LYS A 115 -0.13 6.11 13.29
C LYS A 115 0.40 5.41 14.54
N LEU A 116 1.64 5.68 14.91
CA LEU A 116 2.17 5.33 16.22
C LEU A 116 2.15 6.59 17.09
N SER A 117 1.44 6.56 18.22
CA SER A 117 1.43 7.66 19.19
C SER A 117 2.66 7.63 20.11
N TYR A 118 2.91 8.70 20.87
CA TYR A 118 4.18 8.95 21.58
C TYR A 118 4.41 8.08 22.84
N PHE A 119 3.34 7.53 23.40
CA PHE A 119 3.33 6.63 24.56
C PHE A 119 2.62 5.33 24.16
N PRO A 120 2.85 4.20 24.86
CA PRO A 120 2.46 2.88 24.35
C PRO A 120 0.94 2.76 24.26
N ILE A 121 0.46 3.11 23.08
CA ILE A 121 -0.81 2.74 22.51
C ILE A 121 -0.39 2.15 21.17
N LYS A 122 -0.75 0.89 20.96
CA LYS A 122 -0.52 0.12 19.74
C LYS A 122 -0.79 0.98 18.48
N PRO A 123 -0.15 0.68 17.33
CA PRO A 123 -0.47 1.31 16.06
C PRO A 123 -1.97 1.55 15.89
N GLN A 124 -2.35 2.80 15.71
CA GLN A 124 -3.72 3.22 15.51
C GLN A 124 -3.99 3.30 14.02
N MET A 125 -5.01 2.57 13.56
CA MET A 125 -5.41 2.58 12.16
C MET A 125 -5.72 3.98 11.65
N ILE A 126 -5.32 4.27 10.43
CA ILE A 126 -5.93 5.30 9.60
C ILE A 126 -7.07 4.63 8.83
N LEU A 127 -8.30 5.07 9.09
CA LEU A 127 -9.48 4.50 8.42
C LEU A 127 -9.30 4.54 6.90
N PRO A 128 -9.54 3.42 6.19
CA PRO A 128 -9.44 3.41 4.75
C PRO A 128 -10.37 4.44 4.10
N SER A 129 -9.85 5.14 3.10
CA SER A 129 -10.61 6.14 2.34
C SER A 129 -10.30 6.03 0.85
N PRO A 130 -11.28 6.29 -0.04
CA PRO A 130 -11.03 6.29 -1.48
C PRO A 130 -9.99 7.34 -1.87
N LEU A 131 -9.17 7.01 -2.87
CA LEU A 131 -8.24 7.92 -3.50
C LEU A 131 -8.92 8.64 -4.68
N SER A 132 -8.53 9.89 -4.89
CA SER A 132 -9.00 10.73 -5.97
C SER A 132 -8.20 10.52 -7.27
N LEU A 133 -8.66 11.15 -8.35
CA LEU A 133 -7.90 11.17 -9.59
C LEU A 133 -6.62 11.99 -9.43
N GLU A 134 -6.68 13.05 -8.64
CA GLU A 134 -5.53 13.89 -8.30
C GLU A 134 -4.46 13.09 -7.56
N ASP A 135 -4.86 12.27 -6.57
CA ASP A 135 -3.93 11.37 -5.86
C ASP A 135 -3.25 10.41 -6.84
N TRP A 136 -4.01 9.81 -7.76
CA TRP A 136 -3.45 8.94 -8.80
C TRP A 136 -2.45 9.67 -9.71
N GLN A 137 -2.77 10.90 -10.12
CA GLN A 137 -1.88 11.69 -10.98
C GLN A 137 -0.57 12.04 -10.28
N GLU A 138 -0.63 12.39 -9.00
CA GLU A 138 0.54 12.64 -8.17
C GLU A 138 1.38 11.37 -8.01
N ASP A 139 0.76 10.26 -7.59
CA ASP A 139 1.43 8.99 -7.39
C ASP A 139 2.02 8.40 -8.69
N TRP A 140 1.37 8.65 -9.83
CA TRP A 140 1.88 8.23 -11.14
C TRP A 140 3.24 8.87 -11.47
N THR A 141 3.54 10.05 -10.91
CA THR A 141 4.85 10.67 -11.10
C THR A 141 5.98 9.85 -10.49
N ILE A 142 5.69 9.04 -9.47
CA ILE A 142 6.64 8.10 -8.84
C ILE A 142 6.65 6.78 -9.63
N PHE A 143 5.46 6.22 -9.90
CA PHE A 143 5.33 4.95 -10.63
C PHE A 143 6.00 4.96 -12.00
N LYS A 144 5.90 6.06 -12.77
CA LYS A 144 6.47 6.14 -14.12
C LYS A 144 7.99 5.96 -14.17
N GLU A 145 8.69 6.20 -13.07
CA GLU A 145 10.14 6.03 -13.00
C GLU A 145 10.54 4.55 -13.01
N GLU A 146 9.75 3.70 -12.34
CA GLU A 146 9.94 2.25 -12.31
C GLU A 146 9.23 1.54 -13.48
N LEU A 147 8.07 2.06 -13.91
CA LEU A 147 7.25 1.51 -14.98
C LEU A 147 7.58 2.11 -16.35
N LYS A 148 8.88 2.23 -16.68
CA LYS A 148 9.32 2.84 -17.93
C LYS A 148 8.72 2.15 -19.14
N GLY A 149 8.10 2.94 -20.01
CA GLY A 149 7.47 2.48 -21.25
C GLY A 149 6.03 2.01 -21.09
N TYR A 150 5.46 2.05 -19.88
CA TYR A 150 4.01 1.95 -19.68
C TYR A 150 3.34 3.32 -19.78
N THR A 151 2.13 3.36 -20.31
CA THR A 151 1.28 4.56 -20.36
C THR A 151 -0.02 4.35 -19.61
N THR A 152 -0.60 5.42 -19.09
CA THR A 152 -1.91 5.39 -18.44
C THR A 152 -3.04 5.62 -19.44
N ASN A 153 -4.13 4.85 -19.29
CA ASN A 153 -5.35 4.93 -20.10
C ASN A 153 -6.59 5.21 -19.25
#